data_AF-A0AAW6XK55-F1
#
_entry.id   AF-A0AAW6XK55-F1
#
_cell.length_a   1.000
_cell.length_b   1.000
_cell.length_c   1.000
_cell.angle_alpha   90.00
_cell.angle_beta   90.00
_cell.angle_gamma   90.00
#
_symmetry.space_group_name_H-M   'P 1'
#
loop_
_entity.id
_entity.type
_entity.pdbx_description
1 polymer ?
#
loop_
_entity_poly.entity_id
_entity_poly.type
_entity_poly.pdbx_seq_one_letter_code
_entity_poly.pdbx_strand_id
1 'polypeptide(L)' 'YAATPAFMQRLRALCDEHGIMLIADEVQSGAGRTGTLFAMEQMGVAPDLTTFAKSIAGGFPLAGVTGRAEVMDAVA' A
#
# COMPACT_ATOMS: atom_id res chain seq x y z
N TYR A 1 14.61 1.67 -9.85
CA TYR A 1 14.44 3.09 -9.46
C TYR A 1 13.30 3.18 -8.47
N ALA A 2 13.43 4.02 -7.44
CA ALA A 2 12.32 4.28 -6.51
C ALA A 2 11.31 5.25 -7.14
N ALA A 3 10.03 5.07 -6.86
CA ALA A 3 9.00 6.03 -7.22
C ALA A 3 9.24 7.36 -6.49
N THR A 4 8.96 8.49 -7.15
CA THR A 4 9.01 9.80 -6.51
C THR A 4 7.67 10.11 -5.84
N PRO A 5 7.63 10.92 -4.78
CA PRO A 5 6.37 11.38 -4.18
C PRO A 5 5.45 12.04 -5.22
N ALA A 6 5.99 12.88 -6.11
CA ALA A 6 5.22 13.53 -7.16
C ALA A 6 4.55 12.55 -8.14
N PHE A 7 5.24 11.47 -8.50
CA PHE A 7 4.66 10.41 -9.33
C PHE A 7 3.50 9.72 -8.61
N MET A 8 3.69 9.33 -7.35
CA MET A 8 2.66 8.63 -6.57
C MET A 8 1.44 9.51 -6.30
N GLN A 9 1.64 10.80 -6.03
CA GLN A 9 0.56 11.77 -5.84
C GLN A 9 -0.25 11.95 -7.14
N ARG A 10 0.41 12.05 -8.29
CA ARG A 10 -0.31 12.14 -9.58
C ARG A 10 -1.07 10.85 -9.90
N LEU A 11 -0.49 9.69 -9.61
CA LEU A 11 -1.15 8.40 -9.77
C LEU A 11 -2.40 8.30 -8.88
N ARG A 12 -2.31 8.70 -7.61
CA ARG A 12 -3.46 8.77 -6.71
C ARG A 12 -4.58 9.64 -7.28
N ALA A 13 -4.25 10.84 -7.72
CA ALA A 13 -5.23 11.75 -8.31
C ALA A 13 -5.92 11.16 -9.56
N LEU A 14 -5.17 10.45 -10.42
CA LEU A 14 -5.75 9.73 -11.56
C LEU A 14 -6.68 8.60 -11.13
N CYS A 15 -6.29 7.85 -10.11
CA CYS A 15 -7.11 6.78 -9.57
C CYS A 15 -8.44 7.33 -9.01
N ASP A 16 -8.39 8.47 -8.30
CA ASP A 16 -9.58 9.14 -7.77
C ASP A 16 -10.48 9.68 -8.90
N GLU A 17 -9.89 10.30 -9.92
CA GLU A 17 -10.60 10.86 -11.09
C GLU A 17 -11.41 9.79 -11.85
N HIS A 18 -10.88 8.57 -11.94
CA HIS A 18 -11.47 7.51 -12.76
C HIS A 18 -12.17 6.42 -11.94
N GLY A 19 -12.26 6.56 -10.61
CA GLY A 19 -12.81 5.52 -9.75
C GLY A 19 -12.02 4.21 -9.78
N ILE A 20 -10.70 4.30 -9.99
CA ILE A 20 -9.78 3.16 -10.02
C ILE A 20 -9.20 2.96 -8.61
N MET A 21 -9.09 1.71 -8.18
CA MET A 21 -8.38 1.39 -6.94
C MET A 21 -6.85 1.42 -7.14
N LEU A 22 -6.18 2.14 -6.26
CA LEU A 22 -4.75 2.11 -6.03
C LEU A 22 -4.43 1.06 -4.96
N ILE A 23 -3.67 0.04 -5.33
CA ILE A 23 -3.20 -1.01 -4.43
C ILE A 23 -1.70 -0.83 -4.24
N ALA A 24 -1.26 -0.67 -2.99
CA ALA A 24 0.16 -0.67 -2.65
C ALA A 24 0.60 -2.10 -2.30
N ASP A 25 1.41 -2.70 -3.16
CA ASP A 25 2.11 -3.94 -2.81
C ASP A 25 3.33 -3.62 -1.94
N GLU A 26 3.14 -3.72 -0.64
CA GLU A 26 4.17 -3.44 0.37
C GLU A 26 4.76 -4.74 0.93
N VAL A 27 4.61 -5.87 0.22
CA VAL A 27 5.12 -7.16 0.69
C VAL A 27 6.64 -7.10 0.87
N GLN A 28 7.36 -6.42 -0.03
CA GLN A 28 8.82 -6.26 0.08
C GLN A 28 9.25 -4.93 0.69
N SER A 29 8.57 -3.83 0.37
CA SER A 29 8.95 -2.48 0.81
C SER A 29 8.45 -2.12 2.20
N GLY A 30 7.43 -2.81 2.71
CA GLY A 30 6.90 -2.60 4.05
C GLY A 30 7.75 -3.25 5.15
N ALA A 31 7.16 -3.32 6.35
CA ALA A 31 7.80 -3.85 7.55
C ALA A 31 9.16 -3.18 7.86
N GLY A 32 9.23 -1.85 7.70
CA GLY A 32 10.43 -1.08 8.03
C GLY A 32 11.54 -1.10 6.97
N ARG A 33 11.38 -1.81 5.84
CA ARG A 33 12.46 -2.01 4.86
C ARG A 33 12.99 -0.69 4.29
N THR A 34 12.13 0.32 4.15
CA THR A 34 12.49 1.64 3.63
C THR A 34 12.65 2.71 4.70
N GLY A 35 12.53 2.38 5.99
CA GLY A 35 12.65 3.32 7.11
C GLY A 35 11.32 3.80 7.72
N THR A 36 10.18 3.51 7.08
CA THR A 36 8.81 3.66 7.61
C THR A 36 8.13 2.29 7.66
N LEU A 37 7.01 2.14 8.37
CA LEU A 37 6.32 0.85 8.44
C LEU A 37 5.87 0.43 7.03
N PHE A 38 5.33 1.36 6.26
CA PHE A 38 5.03 1.23 4.83
C PHE A 38 5.73 2.31 4.02
N ALA A 39 6.24 1.99 2.83
CA ALA A 39 6.88 2.96 1.95
C ALA A 39 5.93 4.08 1.49
N MET A 40 4.62 3.82 1.40
CA MET A 40 3.61 4.81 1.05
C MET A 40 3.53 6.00 2.02
N GLU A 41 3.95 5.85 3.27
CA GLU A 41 4.08 6.96 4.22
C GLU A 41 5.02 8.05 3.66
N GLN A 42 6.11 7.64 3.00
CA GLN A 42 7.09 8.55 2.41
C GLN A 42 6.58 9.23 1.13
N MET A 43 5.53 8.66 0.54
CA MET A 43 4.90 9.18 -0.68
C MET A 43 3.80 10.20 -0.37
N GLY A 44 3.33 10.26 0.88
CA GLY A 44 2.21 11.13 1.28
C GLY A 44 0.89 10.74 0.61
N VAL A 45 0.70 9.46 0.29
CA VAL A 45 -0.47 8.93 -0.41
C VAL A 45 -1.06 7.77 0.40
N ALA A 46 -2.36 7.80 0.63
CA ALA A 46 -3.10 6.64 1.13
C ALA A 46 -3.59 5.77 -0.04
N PRO A 47 -3.16 4.50 -0.16
CA PRO A 47 -3.75 3.57 -1.11
C PRO A 47 -5.13 3.09 -0.64
N ASP A 48 -5.93 2.53 -1.55
CA ASP A 48 -7.22 1.92 -1.23
C ASP A 48 -7.03 0.57 -0.51
N LEU A 49 -6.02 -0.19 -0.93
CA LEU A 49 -5.57 -1.42 -0.30
C LEU A 49 -4.04 -1.46 -0.18
N THR A 50 -3.55 -2.13 0.86
CA THR A 50 -2.14 -2.44 1.06
C THR A 50 -1.99 -3.93 1.31
N THR A 51 -1.08 -4.59 0.57
CA THR A 51 -0.70 -5.98 0.84
C THR A 51 0.60 -6.02 1.64
N PHE A 52 0.73 -6.96 2.58
CA PHE A 52 1.92 -7.12 3.41
C PHE A 52 2.19 -8.59 3.75
N ALA A 53 3.48 -8.97 3.84
CA ALA A 53 3.93 -10.29 4.28
C ALA A 53 5.43 -10.23 4.65
N LYS A 54 6.21 -11.26 4.28
CA LYS A 54 7.68 -11.34 4.41
C LYS A 54 8.14 -10.99 5.83
N SER A 55 8.81 -9.84 5.99
CA SER A 55 9.48 -9.46 7.24
C SER A 55 8.49 -9.14 8.36
N ILE A 56 7.20 -8.92 8.05
CA ILE A 56 6.18 -8.54 9.02
C ILE A 56 6.04 -9.55 10.17
N ALA A 57 6.32 -10.84 9.90
CA ALA A 57 6.20 -11.92 10.87
C ALA A 57 7.55 -12.57 11.21
N GLY A 58 8.68 -11.89 10.95
CA GLY A 58 9.99 -12.35 11.41
C GLY A 58 10.41 -13.76 10.94
N GLY A 59 9.91 -14.22 9.79
CA GLY A 59 10.22 -15.54 9.23
C GLY A 59 9.10 -16.58 9.33
N PHE A 60 8.00 -16.28 10.04
CA PHE A 60 6.80 -17.11 10.03
C PHE A 60 5.94 -16.83 8.78
N PRO A 61 5.20 -17.83 8.26
CA PRO A 61 4.30 -17.64 7.12
C PRO A 61 3.07 -16.85 7.54
N LEU A 62 3.08 -15.54 7.27
CA LEU A 62 1.95 -14.64 7.47
C LEU A 62 1.86 -13.66 6.31
N ALA A 63 0.65 -13.43 5.82
CA ALA A 63 0.34 -12.39 4.85
C ALA A 63 -1.00 -11.75 5.20
N GLY A 64 -1.22 -10.55 4.70
CA GLY A 64 -2.48 -9.84 4.89
C GLY A 64 -2.74 -8.79 3.82
N VAL A 65 -4.01 -8.41 3.74
CA VAL A 65 -4.52 -7.29 2.96
C VAL A 65 -5.25 -6.38 3.95
N THR A 66 -4.94 -5.10 3.92
CA THR A 66 -5.64 -4.07 4.70
C THR A 66 -6.11 -2.97 3.77
N GLY A 67 -7.20 -2.29 4.12
CA GLY A 67 -7.73 -1.20 3.33
C GLY A 67 -8.92 -0.55 4.01
N ARG A 68 -9.63 0.32 3.27
CA ARG A 68 -10.84 0.96 3.80
C ARG A 68 -11.93 -0.07 4.06
N ALA A 69 -12.70 0.15 5.13
CA ALA A 69 -13.74 -0.79 5.58
C ALA A 69 -14.73 -1.11 4.46
N GLU A 70 -15.22 -0.09 3.76
CA GLU A 70 -16.17 -0.27 2.67
C GLU A 70 -15.62 -1.07 1.48
N VAL A 71 -14.30 -1.08 1.28
CA VAL A 71 -13.65 -1.89 0.23
C VAL A 71 -13.51 -3.34 0.68
N MET A 72 -13.15 -3.56 1.96
CA MET A 72 -13.01 -4.90 2.53
C MET A 72 -14.37 -5.61 2.68
N ASP A 73 -15.40 -4.86 3.10
CA ASP A 73 -16.76 -5.36 3.31
C ASP A 73 -17.53 -5.58 2.00
N ALA A 74 -17.09 -5.00 0.88
CA ALA A 74 -17.70 -5.22 -0.43
C ALA A 74 -17.59 -6.67 -0.94
N VAL A 75 -16.70 -7.46 -0.34
CA VAL A 75 -16.47 -8.88 -0.68
C VAL A 75 -17.38 -9.82 0.14
N ALA A 76 -18.11 -9.29 1.13
CA ALA A 76 -18.97 -10.06 2.03
C ALA A 76 -20.29 -10.52 1.39
#